data_AF-A0A7W0LB91-F1
#
_entry.id   AF-A0A7W0LB91-F1
#
_cell.length_a   1.000
_cell.length_b   1.000
_cell.length_c   1.000
_cell.angle_alpha   90.00
_cell.angle_beta   90.00
_cell.angle_gamma   90.00
#
_symmetry.space_group_name_H-M   'P 1'
#
loop_
_entity.id
_entity.type
_entity.pdbx_description
1 polymer ?
#
loop_
_entity_poly.entity_id
_entity_poly.type
_entity_poly.pdbx_seq_one_letter_code
_entity_poly.pdbx_strand_id
1 'polypeptide(L)' 'MSSRLLTLFGVFVLVFSGGAGAQPQSASIRGTVLDPSGAAAGKVAVRVINEGTNEVR' A
#
# COMPACT_ATOMS: atom_id res chain seq x y z
N MET A 1 -20.19 40.02 1.17
CA MET A 1 -19.96 38.68 1.76
C MET A 1 -18.83 38.83 2.78
N SER A 2 -19.04 38.48 4.06
CA SER A 2 -18.09 38.74 5.15
C SER A 2 -16.84 37.86 5.01
N SER A 3 -15.64 38.42 5.20
CA SER A 3 -14.37 37.68 5.16
C SER A 3 -14.33 36.49 6.12
N ARG A 4 -15.04 36.58 7.25
CA ARG A 4 -15.17 35.51 8.24
C ARG A 4 -15.87 34.27 7.69
N LEU A 5 -16.87 34.45 6.83
CA LEU A 5 -17.60 33.37 6.19
C LEU A 5 -16.73 32.63 5.16
N LEU A 6 -15.90 33.37 4.42
CA LEU A 6 -14.92 32.80 3.49
C LEU A 6 -13.85 31.97 4.22
N THR A 7 -13.34 32.47 5.34
CA THR A 7 -12.37 31.73 6.17
C THR A 7 -12.97 30.44 6.72
N LEU A 8 -14.21 30.50 7.24
CA LEU A 8 -14.88 29.32 7.79
C LEU A 8 -15.08 28.24 6.71
N PHE A 9 -15.50 28.65 5.52
CA PHE A 9 -15.71 27.75 4.39
C PHE A 9 -14.39 27.13 3.91
N GLY A 10 -13.32 27.93 3.85
CA GLY A 10 -11.99 27.46 3.51
C GLY A 10 -11.47 26.40 4.50
N VAL A 11 -11.64 26.62 5.80
CA VAL A 11 -11.26 25.63 6.85
C VAL A 11 -12.08 24.36 6.73
N PHE A 12 -13.40 24.47 6.53
CA PHE A 12 -14.28 23.32 6.35
C PHE A 12 -13.86 22.48 5.15
N VAL A 13 -13.61 23.10 4.00
CA VAL A 13 -13.11 22.40 2.81
C VAL A 13 -11.77 21.72 3.08
N LEU A 14 -10.84 22.38 3.79
CA LEU A 14 -9.52 21.81 4.08
C LEU A 14 -9.61 20.55 4.96
N VAL A 15 -10.45 20.57 5.99
CA VAL A 15 -10.64 19.45 6.92
C VAL A 15 -11.23 18.23 6.21
N PHE A 16 -12.17 18.43 5.29
CA PHE A 16 -12.78 17.33 4.53
C PHE A 16 -11.91 16.84 3.37
N SER A 17 -11.04 17.69 2.81
CA SER A 17 -10.14 17.31 1.71
C SER A 17 -8.91 16.51 2.17
N GLY A 18 -8.55 16.59 3.45
CA GLY A 18 -7.44 15.81 4.03
C GLY A 18 -7.76 14.32 4.27
N GLY A 19 -9.02 13.91 4.08
CA GLY A 19 -9.50 12.55 4.34
C GLY A 19 -9.20 11.51 3.26
N ALA A 20 -8.29 11.78 2.32
CA ALA A 20 -7.83 10.78 1.35
C ALA A 20 -6.93 9.75 2.08
N GLY A 21 -7.55 8.83 2.81
CA GLY A 21 -6.87 7.74 3.49
C GLY A 21 -6.19 6.81 2.49
N ALA A 22 -4.96 6.40 2.78
CA ALA A 22 -4.24 5.39 2.00
C ALA A 22 -5.10 4.12 1.92
N GLN A 23 -5.53 3.75 0.71
CA GLN A 23 -6.38 2.59 0.52
C GLN A 23 -5.49 1.32 0.51
N PRO A 24 -5.72 0.34 1.41
CA PRO A 24 -4.94 -0.89 1.38
C PRO A 24 -5.26 -1.67 0.10
N GLN A 25 -4.22 -2.05 -0.64
CA GLN A 25 -4.32 -2.95 -1.78
C GLN A 25 -3.79 -4.33 -1.38
N SER A 26 -4.61 -5.36 -1.58
CA SER A 26 -4.22 -6.76 -1.37
C SER A 26 -3.92 -7.42 -2.71
N ALA A 27 -2.77 -8.07 -2.81
CA ALA A 27 -2.38 -8.87 -3.97
C ALA A 27 -1.92 -10.27 -3.52
N SER A 28 -2.07 -11.27 -4.40
CA SER A 28 -1.60 -12.64 -4.17
C SER A 28 -0.49 -12.96 -5.17
N ILE A 29 0.66 -13.39 -4.65
CA ILE A 29 1.79 -13.88 -5.45
C ILE A 29 1.83 -15.40 -5.31
N ARG A 30 1.90 -16.11 -6.44
CA ARG A 30 2.01 -17.57 -6.50
C ARG A 30 3.15 -17.95 -7.44
N GLY A 31 3.94 -18.94 -7.05
CA GLY A 31 5.05 -19.44 -7.86
C GLY A 31 5.56 -20.77 -7.32
N THR A 32 6.29 -21.49 -8.17
CA THR A 32 6.97 -22.74 -7.82
C THR A 32 8.47 -22.50 -7.91
N VAL A 33 9.22 -22.93 -6.91
CA VAL A 33 10.68 -22.90 -6.97
C VAL A 33 11.16 -24.25 -7.48
N LEU A 34 11.95 -24.23 -8.55
CA LEU A 34 12.54 -25.43 -9.14
C LEU A 34 14.05 -25.47 -8.85
N ASP A 35 14.58 -26.67 -8.66
CA ASP A 35 16.02 -26.90 -8.62
C ASP A 35 16.62 -26.94 -10.05
N PRO A 36 17.95 -26.98 -10.21
CA PRO A 36 18.59 -27.03 -11.54
C PRO A 36 18.22 -28.28 -12.38
N SER A 37 17.67 -29.33 -11.76
CA SER A 37 17.18 -30.52 -12.47
C SER A 37 15.76 -30.35 -13.01
N GLY A 38 15.07 -29.27 -12.63
CA GLY A 38 13.68 -29.01 -12.98
C GLY A 38 12.66 -29.62 -12.01
N ALA A 39 13.12 -30.26 -10.92
CA ALA A 39 12.23 -30.77 -9.88
C ALA A 39 11.83 -29.64 -8.91
N ALA A 40 10.71 -29.82 -8.20
CA ALA A 40 10.30 -28.88 -7.16
C ALA A 40 11.36 -28.82 -6.06
N ALA A 41 11.91 -27.63 -5.82
CA ALA A 41 12.87 -27.42 -4.77
C ALA A 41 12.22 -27.70 -3.41
N GLY A 42 12.92 -28.44 -2.54
CA GLY A 42 12.43 -28.87 -1.23
C GLY A 42 12.26 -27.73 -0.22
N LYS A 43 12.95 -27.80 0.93
CA LYS A 43 12.87 -26.74 1.95
C LYS A 43 13.54 -25.45 1.44
N VAL A 44 12.74 -24.51 0.93
CA VAL A 44 13.18 -23.20 0.45
C VAL A 44 12.64 -22.10 1.37
N ALA A 45 13.52 -21.19 1.77
CA ALA A 45 13.13 -19.94 2.41
C ALA A 45 12.87 -18.89 1.34
N VAL A 46 11.62 -18.43 1.21
CA VAL A 46 11.23 -17.34 0.32
C VAL A 46 11.08 -16.08 1.16
N ARG A 47 11.66 -14.97 0.70
CA ARG A 47 11.52 -13.65 1.31
C ARG A 47 10.85 -12.71 0.32
N VAL A 48 9.70 -12.16 0.70
CA VAL A 48 8.99 -11.18 -0.12
C VAL A 48 9.21 -9.79 0.47
N ILE A 49 9.69 -8.85 -0.35
CA ILE A 49 9.92 -7.46 0.06
C ILE A 49 8.93 -6.58 -0.68
N ASN A 50 8.14 -5.80 0.05
CA ASN A 50 7.29 -4.79 -0.53
C ASN A 50 8.11 -3.51 -0.76
N GLU A 51 8.35 -3.14 -2.01
CA GLU A 51 9.15 -1.95 -2.34
C GLU A 51 8.49 -0.63 -1.91
N GLY A 52 7.15 -0.59 -1.84
CA GLY A 52 6.42 0.61 -1.45
C GLY A 52 6.43 0.88 0.06
N THR A 53 6.49 -0.17 0.88
CA THR A 53 6.41 -0.06 2.35
C THR A 53 7.66 -0.54 3.08
N ASN A 54 8.63 -1.14 2.38
CA ASN A 54 9.80 -1.83 2.94
C ASN A 54 9.47 -2.97 3.92
N GLU A 55 8.23 -3.45 3.92
CA GLU A 55 7.82 -4.60 4.73
C GLU A 55 8.37 -5.91 4.15
N VAL A 56 8.70 -6.85 5.04
CA VAL A 56 9.26 -8.16 4.71
C VAL A 56 8.30 -9.25 5.21
N ARG A 57 7.98 -10.21 4.33
CA ARG A 57 7.19 -11.40 4.66
C ARG A 57 7.92 -12.68 4.28
#